data_AF-A0A9D7FDX0-F1
#
_entry.id   AF-A0A9D7FDX0-F1
#
_cell.length_a   1.000
_cell.length_b   1.000
_cell.length_c   1.000
_cell.angle_alpha   90.00
_cell.angle_beta   90.00
_cell.angle_gamma   90.00
#
_symmetry.space_group_name_H-M   'P 1'
#
loop_
_entity.id
_entity.type
_entity.pdbx_description
1 polymer ?
#
loop_
_entity_poly.entity_id
_entity_poly.type
_entity_poly.pdbx_seq_one_letter_code
_entity_poly.pdbx_strand_id
1 'polypeptide(L)'
;MTTINYTNGVLIVQIDYARREDIKELPAKRRAWDGDSKTWTVDRNLLGELLALFPDATMTADVQKLSEILILEQCQRWRESGVTLLRDGDKLTALHNAAPSADIAALQKHVDAMAPDILRLLDAGQTVAGVTKAVHPTPEDDGMFQFMQTIQRKWPDWERQAQNKKRMMMKGRYRRQKSP
;
A
#
# COMPACT_ATOMS: atom_id res chain seq x y z
N MET A 1 21.37 10.88 -27.66
CA MET A 1 20.01 10.42 -27.29
C MET A 1 20.11 9.02 -26.70
N THR A 2 19.50 8.78 -25.54
CA THR A 2 19.51 7.47 -24.87
C THR A 2 18.21 6.73 -25.16
N THR A 3 18.30 5.47 -25.59
CA THR A 3 17.15 4.61 -25.89
C THR A 3 17.25 3.33 -25.08
N ILE A 4 16.14 2.92 -24.48
CA ILE A 4 16.03 1.69 -23.70
C ILE A 4 15.04 0.75 -24.40
N ASN A 5 15.49 -0.46 -24.67
CA ASN A 5 14.70 -1.55 -25.19
C ASN A 5 14.74 -2.75 -24.23
N TYR A 6 13.75 -3.64 -24.31
CA TYR A 6 13.70 -4.87 -23.55
C TYR A 6 13.51 -6.05 -24.49
N THR A 7 14.48 -6.96 -24.52
CA THR A 7 14.40 -8.16 -25.35
C THR A 7 15.20 -9.30 -24.72
N ASN A 8 14.76 -10.54 -24.94
CA ASN A 8 15.44 -11.74 -24.43
C ASN A 8 15.77 -11.70 -22.93
N GLY A 9 14.92 -11.06 -22.12
CA GLY A 9 15.09 -10.98 -20.66
C GLY A 9 16.10 -9.93 -20.17
N VAL A 10 16.67 -9.11 -21.05
CA VAL A 10 17.64 -8.06 -20.71
C VAL A 10 17.21 -6.70 -21.25
N LEU A 11 17.63 -5.64 -20.56
CA LEU A 11 17.52 -4.27 -21.06
C LEU A 11 18.67 -4.01 -22.03
N ILE A 12 18.36 -3.54 -23.22
CA ILE A 12 19.34 -3.05 -24.19
C ILE A 12 19.31 -1.53 -24.15
N VAL A 13 20.46 -0.93 -23.82
CA VAL A 13 20.60 0.50 -23.61
C VAL A 13 21.58 1.04 -24.65
N GLN A 14 21.06 1.88 -25.53
CA GLN A 14 21.89 2.67 -26.43
C GLN A 14 22.05 4.05 -25.83
N ILE A 15 23.29 4.44 -25.52
CA ILE A 15 23.58 5.70 -24.83
C ILE A 15 24.32 6.63 -25.77
N ASP A 16 24.06 7.93 -25.63
CA ASP A 16 24.90 8.95 -26.24
C ASP A 16 26.36 8.81 -25.80
N TYR A 17 27.30 9.02 -26.71
CA TYR A 17 28.72 8.95 -26.40
C TYR A 17 29.11 9.87 -25.24
N ALA A 18 28.48 11.04 -25.14
CA ALA A 18 28.73 12.02 -24.08
C ALA A 18 28.38 11.51 -22.68
N ARG A 19 27.47 10.53 -22.58
CA ARG A 19 26.90 10.03 -21.31
C ARG A 19 27.26 8.56 -21.02
N ARG A 20 28.19 8.00 -21.80
CA ARG A 20 28.58 6.58 -21.69
C ARG A 20 29.21 6.21 -20.35
N GLU A 21 29.71 7.19 -19.60
CA GLU A 21 30.36 6.98 -18.32
C GLU A 21 29.32 6.86 -17.19
N ASP A 22 28.16 7.52 -17.32
CA ASP A 22 27.06 7.51 -16.34
C ASP A 22 26.57 6.06 -16.07
N ILE A 23 26.53 5.20 -17.10
CA ILE A 23 26.12 3.79 -16.92
C ILE A 23 27.06 3.00 -16.02
N LYS A 24 28.28 3.51 -15.78
CA LYS A 24 29.24 2.84 -14.91
C LYS A 24 28.87 2.92 -13.44
N GLU A 25 27.95 3.83 -13.07
CA GLU A 25 27.37 3.92 -11.72
C GLU A 25 26.53 2.69 -11.34
N LEU A 26 26.02 1.94 -12.34
CA LEU A 26 25.36 0.67 -12.08
C LEU A 26 26.33 -0.37 -11.49
N PRO A 27 25.87 -1.54 -11.05
CA PRO A 27 26.77 -2.63 -10.67
C PRO A 27 27.45 -3.30 -11.88
N ALA A 28 28.79 -3.43 -11.85
CA ALA A 28 29.56 -3.97 -12.99
C ALA A 28 29.18 -5.40 -13.38
N LYS A 29 28.73 -6.24 -12.43
CA LYS A 29 28.28 -7.61 -12.69
C LYS A 29 26.89 -7.70 -13.35
N ARG A 30 26.16 -6.60 -13.41
CA ARG A 30 24.77 -6.54 -13.92
C ARG A 30 24.64 -5.67 -15.18
N ARG A 31 25.77 -5.30 -15.77
CA ARG A 31 25.85 -4.67 -17.08
C ARG A 31 26.96 -5.32 -17.89
N ALA A 32 26.82 -5.35 -19.21
CA ALA A 32 27.89 -5.71 -20.13
C ALA A 32 27.82 -4.83 -21.38
N TRP A 33 28.99 -4.52 -21.94
CA TRP A 33 29.08 -3.83 -23.21
C TRP A 33 29.11 -4.85 -24.34
N ASP A 34 28.23 -4.69 -25.31
CA ASP A 34 28.25 -5.43 -26.57
C ASP A 34 28.92 -4.57 -27.64
N GLY A 35 30.10 -4.99 -28.08
CA GLY A 35 30.89 -4.29 -29.08
C GLY A 35 30.30 -4.32 -30.49
N ASP A 36 29.53 -5.36 -30.82
CA ASP A 36 28.99 -5.56 -32.17
C ASP A 36 27.79 -4.64 -32.39
N SER A 37 26.85 -4.62 -31.44
CA SER A 37 25.68 -3.75 -31.49
C SER A 37 25.95 -2.33 -30.97
N LYS A 38 27.11 -2.10 -30.33
CA LYS A 38 27.45 -0.85 -29.64
C LYS A 38 26.39 -0.44 -28.61
N THR A 39 25.89 -1.41 -27.85
CA THR A 39 24.89 -1.19 -26.80
C THR A 39 25.34 -1.81 -25.48
N TRP A 40 24.69 -1.39 -24.40
CA TRP A 40 24.84 -2.02 -23.10
C TRP A 40 23.69 -2.96 -22.84
N THR A 41 23.99 -4.19 -22.43
CA THR A 41 23.01 -5.10 -21.85
C THR A 41 22.97 -4.90 -20.34
N VAL A 42 21.80 -4.69 -19.76
CA VAL A 42 21.60 -4.43 -18.33
C VAL A 42 20.53 -5.39 -17.78
N ASP A 43 20.72 -5.85 -16.54
CA ASP A 43 19.72 -6.68 -15.84
C ASP A 43 18.38 -5.93 -15.73
N ARG A 44 17.26 -6.61 -16.03
CA ARG A 44 15.92 -6.02 -16.01
C ARG A 44 15.56 -5.37 -14.66
N ASN A 45 16.10 -5.90 -13.56
CA ASN A 45 15.80 -5.41 -12.21
C ASN A 45 16.45 -4.04 -11.93
N LEU A 46 17.35 -3.57 -12.80
CA LEU A 46 17.97 -2.25 -12.70
C LEU A 46 17.23 -1.18 -13.51
N LEU A 47 16.00 -1.45 -13.97
CA LEU A 47 15.23 -0.49 -14.77
C LEU A 47 15.02 0.84 -14.01
N GLY A 48 14.74 0.79 -12.71
CA GLY A 48 14.53 1.99 -11.90
C GLY A 48 15.79 2.86 -11.81
N GLU A 49 16.93 2.24 -11.52
CA GLU A 49 18.23 2.91 -11.46
C GLU A 49 18.63 3.44 -12.84
N LEU A 50 18.35 2.70 -13.90
CA LEU A 50 18.63 3.12 -15.26
C LEU A 50 17.81 4.37 -15.65
N LEU A 51 16.52 4.43 -15.28
CA LEU A 51 15.66 5.59 -15.51
C LEU A 51 16.05 6.78 -14.62
N ALA A 52 16.57 6.53 -13.42
CA ALA A 52 17.12 7.59 -12.57
C ALA A 52 18.39 8.21 -13.18
N LEU A 53 19.26 7.39 -13.79
CA LEU A 53 20.46 7.86 -14.50
C LEU A 53 20.10 8.57 -15.81
N PHE A 54 19.12 8.05 -16.55
CA PHE A 54 18.71 8.56 -17.87
C PHE A 54 17.22 8.92 -17.87
N PRO A 55 16.82 10.02 -17.19
CA PRO A 55 15.41 10.41 -17.10
C PRO A 55 14.81 10.86 -18.43
N ASP A 56 15.66 11.24 -19.38
CA ASP A 56 15.35 11.63 -20.76
C ASP A 56 15.38 10.46 -21.75
N ALA A 57 15.55 9.23 -21.26
CA ALA A 57 15.62 8.07 -22.13
C ALA A 57 14.29 7.79 -22.83
N THR A 58 14.37 7.50 -24.12
CA THR A 58 13.21 7.03 -24.89
C THR A 58 12.99 5.55 -24.63
N MET A 59 11.80 5.20 -24.14
CA MET A 59 11.41 3.82 -23.83
C MET A 59 10.56 3.23 -24.95
N THR A 60 10.84 1.97 -25.29
CA THR A 60 9.96 1.19 -26.15
C THR A 60 8.74 0.66 -25.38
N ALA A 61 7.71 0.24 -26.10
CA ALA A 61 6.49 -0.32 -25.49
C ALA A 61 6.77 -1.57 -24.62
N ASP A 62 7.77 -2.36 -24.96
CA ASP A 62 8.12 -3.56 -24.17
C ASP A 62 8.81 -3.22 -22.85
N VAL A 63 9.54 -2.11 -22.78
CA VAL A 63 10.06 -1.59 -21.51
C VAL A 63 8.93 -1.05 -20.64
N GLN A 64 7.92 -0.39 -21.24
CA GLN A 64 6.74 0.03 -20.49
C GLN A 64 6.02 -1.16 -19.86
N LYS A 65 5.80 -2.24 -20.63
CA LYS A 65 5.21 -3.49 -20.10
C LYS A 65 6.08 -4.12 -19.03
N LEU A 66 7.41 -4.12 -19.21
CA LEU A 66 8.33 -4.63 -18.19
C LEU A 66 8.20 -3.86 -16.87
N SER A 67 8.10 -2.53 -16.93
CA SER A 67 7.91 -1.70 -15.73
C SER A 67 6.68 -2.16 -14.93
N GLU A 68 5.55 -2.37 -15.62
CA GLU A 68 4.32 -2.89 -15.01
C GLU A 68 4.51 -4.26 -14.38
N ILE A 69 5.20 -5.18 -15.07
CA ILE A 69 5.53 -6.51 -14.55
C ILE A 69 6.37 -6.41 -13.27
N LEU A 70 7.39 -5.57 -13.25
CA LEU A 70 8.27 -5.41 -12.08
C LEU A 70 7.52 -4.85 -10.87
N ILE A 71 6.58 -3.91 -11.08
CA ILE A 71 5.70 -3.39 -10.03
C ILE A 71 4.83 -4.50 -9.45
N LEU A 72 4.21 -5.31 -10.31
CA LEU A 72 3.37 -6.43 -9.88
C LEU A 72 4.17 -7.50 -9.13
N GLU A 73 5.35 -7.87 -9.63
CA GLU A 73 6.28 -8.77 -8.95
C GLU A 73 6.67 -8.25 -7.57
N GLN A 74 6.94 -6.94 -7.46
CA GLN A 74 7.29 -6.33 -6.17
C GLN A 74 6.12 -6.33 -5.19
N CYS A 75 4.89 -6.04 -5.64
CA CYS A 75 3.69 -6.12 -4.82
C CYS A 75 3.41 -7.56 -4.36
N GLN A 76 3.65 -8.55 -5.21
CA GLN A 76 3.54 -9.96 -4.86
C GLN A 76 4.54 -10.35 -3.76
N ARG A 77 5.80 -9.91 -3.86
CA ARG A 77 6.82 -10.15 -2.81
C ARG A 77 6.42 -9.53 -1.47
N TRP A 78 5.87 -8.32 -1.48
CA TRP A 78 5.34 -7.69 -0.26
C TRP A 78 4.22 -8.53 0.35
N ARG A 79 3.26 -8.98 -0.46
CA ARG A 79 2.18 -9.86 -0.01
C ARG A 79 2.70 -11.16 0.61
N GLU A 80 3.66 -11.82 -0.05
CA GLU A 80 4.29 -13.06 0.44
C GLU A 80 5.05 -12.85 1.75
N SER A 81 5.57 -11.64 1.95
CA SER A 81 6.21 -11.21 3.20
C SER A 81 5.20 -10.81 4.28
N GLY A 82 3.90 -10.98 4.03
CA GLY A 82 2.82 -10.64 4.98
C GLY A 82 2.41 -9.17 4.99
N VAL A 83 2.93 -8.35 4.07
CA VAL A 83 2.56 -6.93 3.95
C VAL A 83 1.24 -6.81 3.18
N THR A 84 0.32 -6.01 3.71
CA THR A 84 -0.91 -5.59 3.03
C THR A 84 -0.84 -4.11 2.71
N LEU A 85 -1.30 -3.71 1.53
CA LEU A 85 -1.39 -2.31 1.13
C LEU A 85 -2.85 -1.86 1.22
N LEU A 86 -3.13 -0.91 2.11
CA LEU A 86 -4.45 -0.30 2.23
C LEU A 86 -4.56 0.90 1.29
N ARG A 87 -5.47 0.83 0.32
CA ARG A 87 -5.82 1.95 -0.56
C ARG A 87 -6.91 2.81 0.05
N ASP A 88 -6.60 4.07 0.33
CA ASP A 88 -7.52 5.11 0.78
C ASP A 88 -7.46 6.27 -0.23
N GLY A 89 -8.41 6.32 -1.16
CA GLY A 89 -8.35 7.22 -2.32
C GLY A 89 -7.07 7.04 -3.14
N ASP A 90 -6.25 8.09 -3.16
CA ASP A 90 -4.95 8.17 -3.84
C ASP A 90 -3.76 7.86 -2.92
N LYS A 91 -4.01 7.32 -1.73
CA LYS A 91 -2.97 6.92 -0.77
C LYS A 91 -2.90 5.41 -0.64
N LEU A 92 -1.68 4.90 -0.53
CA LEU A 92 -1.40 3.50 -0.20
C LEU A 92 -0.64 3.44 1.12
N THR A 93 -1.18 2.72 2.10
CA THR A 93 -0.55 2.54 3.40
C THR A 93 -0.08 1.09 3.56
N ALA A 94 1.18 0.88 3.89
CA ALA A 94 1.74 -0.42 4.20
C ALA A 94 1.32 -0.86 5.60
N LEU A 95 0.80 -2.07 5.72
CA LEU A 95 0.38 -2.69 6.97
C LEU A 95 1.04 -4.07 7.11
N HIS A 96 1.48 -4.40 8.33
CA HIS A 96 2.00 -5.72 8.67
C HIS A 96 1.66 -6.05 10.12
N ASN A 97 1.14 -7.26 10.38
CA ASN A 97 0.56 -7.62 11.68
C ASN A 97 1.57 -7.70 12.83
N ALA A 98 2.83 -8.01 12.52
CA ALA A 98 3.86 -8.30 13.53
C ALA A 98 5.13 -7.44 13.42
N ALA A 99 5.21 -6.53 12.43
CA ALA A 99 6.45 -5.81 12.17
C ALA A 99 6.52 -4.57 13.08
N PRO A 100 7.72 -4.21 13.59
CA PRO A 100 7.94 -2.94 14.26
C PRO A 100 7.52 -1.75 13.38
N SER A 101 7.03 -0.68 14.01
CA SER A 101 6.62 0.54 13.31
C SER A 101 7.75 1.20 12.52
N ALA A 102 9.00 1.06 12.99
CA ALA A 102 10.18 1.57 12.29
C ALA A 102 10.39 0.89 10.93
N ASP A 103 10.18 -0.43 10.87
CA ASP A 103 10.36 -1.21 9.64
C ASP A 103 9.22 -0.92 8.65
N ILE A 104 7.99 -0.79 9.16
CA ILE A 104 6.84 -0.35 8.35
C ILE A 104 7.07 1.07 7.81
N ALA A 105 7.63 1.98 8.61
CA ALA A 105 7.94 3.34 8.15
C ALA A 105 9.03 3.38 7.08
N ALA A 106 10.04 2.51 7.18
CA ALA A 106 11.05 2.35 6.13
C ALA A 106 10.43 1.81 4.83
N LEU A 107 9.58 0.79 4.94
CA LEU A 107 8.83 0.22 3.83
C LEU A 107 7.86 1.23 3.20
N GLN A 108 7.19 2.05 4.01
CA GLN A 108 6.23 3.05 3.56
C GLN A 108 6.85 4.02 2.56
N LYS A 109 8.13 4.42 2.75
CA LYS A 109 8.84 5.27 1.78
C LYS A 109 8.94 4.65 0.39
N HIS A 110 9.15 3.33 0.33
CA HIS A 110 9.19 2.60 -0.94
C HIS A 110 7.79 2.46 -1.55
N VAL A 111 6.77 2.23 -0.72
CA VAL A 111 5.37 2.21 -1.16
C VAL A 111 4.96 3.57 -1.73
N ASP A 112 5.30 4.68 -1.06
CA ASP A 112 4.99 6.04 -1.50
C ASP A 112 5.65 6.36 -2.85
N ALA A 113 6.91 5.93 -3.05
CA ALA A 113 7.60 6.11 -4.32
C ALA A 113 6.94 5.34 -5.47
N MET A 114 6.41 4.14 -5.20
CA MET A 114 5.72 3.29 -6.18
C MET A 114 4.22 3.57 -6.28
N ALA A 115 3.66 4.39 -5.39
CA ALA A 115 2.21 4.58 -5.27
C ALA A 115 1.55 5.08 -6.56
N PRO A 116 2.09 6.09 -7.28
CA PRO A 116 1.49 6.56 -8.53
C PRO A 116 1.32 5.44 -9.56
N ASP A 117 2.32 4.57 -9.69
CA ASP A 117 2.27 3.47 -10.65
C ASP A 117 1.32 2.36 -10.23
N ILE A 118 1.31 2.00 -8.94
CA ILE A 118 0.38 1.00 -8.40
C ILE A 118 -1.07 1.48 -8.55
N LEU A 119 -1.34 2.76 -8.25
CA LEU A 119 -2.67 3.35 -8.42
C LEU A 119 -3.10 3.37 -9.87
N ARG A 120 -2.20 3.75 -10.80
CA ARG A 120 -2.46 3.70 -12.25
C ARG A 120 -2.85 2.30 -12.71
N LEU A 121 -2.16 1.26 -12.23
CA LEU A 121 -2.50 -0.14 -12.55
C LEU A 121 -3.88 -0.53 -12.02
N LEU A 122 -4.19 -0.17 -10.77
CA LEU A 122 -5.50 -0.43 -10.17
C LEU A 122 -6.63 0.29 -10.91
N ASP A 123 -6.41 1.53 -11.33
CA ASP A 123 -7.39 2.35 -12.06
C ASP A 123 -7.59 1.85 -13.50
N ALA A 124 -6.55 1.25 -14.09
CA ALA A 124 -6.65 0.48 -15.34
C ALA A 124 -7.38 -0.87 -15.17
N GLY A 125 -7.87 -1.19 -13.96
CA GLY A 125 -8.60 -2.41 -13.66
C GLY A 125 -7.72 -3.64 -13.44
N GLN A 126 -6.39 -3.47 -13.30
CA GLN A 126 -5.52 -4.59 -12.99
C GLN A 126 -5.64 -5.01 -11.52
N THR A 127 -5.51 -6.33 -11.30
CA THR A 127 -5.44 -6.88 -9.95
C THR A 127 -4.02 -6.76 -9.43
N VAL A 128 -3.81 -5.95 -8.39
CA VAL A 128 -2.52 -5.82 -7.70
C VAL A 128 -2.57 -6.63 -6.41
N ALA A 129 -1.62 -7.55 -6.25
CA ALA A 129 -1.54 -8.44 -5.11
C ALA A 129 -1.34 -7.65 -3.80
N GLY A 130 -2.11 -8.03 -2.76
CA GLY A 130 -1.96 -7.44 -1.42
C GLY A 130 -2.61 -6.08 -1.24
N VAL A 131 -3.20 -5.49 -2.28
CA VAL A 131 -3.95 -4.24 -2.16
C VAL A 131 -5.38 -4.51 -1.71
N THR A 132 -5.80 -3.86 -0.64
CA THR A 132 -7.19 -3.83 -0.15
C THR A 132 -7.73 -2.41 -0.19
N LYS A 133 -8.99 -2.23 -0.60
CA LYS A 133 -9.64 -0.92 -0.49
C LYS A 133 -10.00 -0.67 0.96
N ALA A 134 -9.74 0.54 1.45
CA ALA A 134 -10.26 1.02 2.71
C ALA A 134 -11.79 0.90 2.63
N VAL A 135 -12.34 0.08 3.53
CA VAL A 135 -13.78 0.09 3.78
C VAL A 135 -14.00 1.27 4.70
N HIS A 136 -14.41 2.41 4.12
CA HIS A 136 -14.94 3.47 4.96
C HIS A 136 -16.26 2.97 5.55
N PRO A 137 -16.44 3.09 6.87
CA PRO A 137 -17.74 2.84 7.48
C PRO A 137 -18.77 3.69 6.74
N THR A 138 -19.92 3.10 6.41
CA THR A 138 -21.03 3.89 5.89
C THR A 138 -21.48 4.89 6.97
N PRO A 139 -22.19 5.97 6.61
CA PRO A 139 -22.77 6.86 7.62
C PRO A 139 -23.66 6.13 8.65
N GLU A 140 -24.23 4.98 8.26
CA GLU A 140 -24.99 4.09 9.14
C GLU A 140 -24.08 3.34 10.12
N ASP A 141 -22.92 2.84 9.68
CA ASP A 141 -21.91 2.20 10.53
C ASP A 141 -21.33 3.19 11.56
N ASP A 142 -21.07 4.42 11.15
CA ASP A 142 -20.64 5.50 12.06
C ASP A 142 -21.73 5.82 13.10
N GLY A 143 -22.99 5.90 12.67
CA GLY A 143 -24.13 6.07 13.56
C GLY A 143 -24.25 4.94 14.58
N MET A 144 -24.06 3.70 14.14
CA MET A 144 -24.09 2.51 15.00
C MET A 144 -22.91 2.49 15.98
N PHE A 145 -21.71 2.89 15.55
CA PHE A 145 -20.55 3.00 16.44
C PHE A 145 -20.74 4.07 17.53
N GLN A 146 -21.23 5.26 17.16
CA GLN A 146 -21.55 6.34 18.11
C GLN A 146 -22.65 5.94 19.10
N PHE A 147 -23.66 5.21 18.62
CA PHE A 147 -24.71 4.65 19.45
C PHE A 147 -24.15 3.64 20.46
N MET A 148 -23.27 2.74 20.04
CA MET A 148 -22.62 1.76 20.91
C MET A 148 -21.76 2.42 22.00
N GLN A 149 -20.99 3.47 21.65
CA GLN A 149 -20.26 4.26 22.64
C GLN A 149 -21.21 4.94 23.64
N THR A 150 -22.35 5.44 23.17
CA THR A 150 -23.37 6.07 24.02
C THR A 150 -23.99 5.07 24.98
N ILE A 151 -24.30 3.85 24.51
CA ILE A 151 -24.76 2.75 25.38
C ILE A 151 -23.71 2.46 26.44
N GLN A 152 -22.46 2.22 26.07
CA GLN A 152 -21.40 1.91 27.04
C GLN A 152 -21.27 2.99 28.12
N ARG A 153 -21.35 4.27 27.73
CA ARG A 153 -21.27 5.39 28.67
C ARG A 153 -22.48 5.49 29.61
N LYS A 154 -23.69 5.26 29.10
CA LYS A 154 -24.95 5.46 29.85
C LYS A 154 -25.44 4.21 30.59
N TRP A 155 -24.94 3.03 30.23
CA TRP A 155 -25.33 1.74 30.80
C TRP A 155 -25.30 1.72 32.34
N PRO A 156 -24.23 2.22 33.01
CA PRO A 156 -24.18 2.19 34.47
C PRO A 156 -25.23 3.07 35.16
N ASP A 157 -25.63 4.18 34.52
CA ASP A 157 -26.64 5.08 35.06
C ASP A 157 -28.04 4.48 34.90
N TRP A 158 -28.32 3.85 33.75
CA TRP A 158 -29.57 3.14 33.51
C TRP A 158 -29.75 1.96 34.46
N GLU A 159 -28.67 1.23 34.74
CA GLU A 159 -28.68 0.13 35.70
C GLU A 159 -28.98 0.64 37.12
N ARG A 160 -28.33 1.73 37.55
CA ARG A 160 -28.63 2.40 38.83
C ARG A 160 -30.08 2.88 38.91
N GLN A 161 -30.62 3.47 37.85
CA GLN A 161 -32.02 3.90 37.80
C GLN A 161 -32.99 2.72 37.87
N ALA A 162 -32.71 1.63 37.17
CA ALA A 162 -33.53 0.42 37.21
C ALA A 162 -33.54 -0.20 38.62
N GLN A 163 -32.39 -0.26 39.29
CA GLN A 163 -32.29 -0.72 40.68
C GLN A 163 -33.05 0.19 41.64
N ASN A 164 -32.92 1.51 41.52
CA ASN A 164 -33.65 2.47 42.34
C ASN A 164 -35.17 2.38 42.13
N LYS A 165 -35.63 2.21 40.90
CA LYS A 165 -37.05 2.01 40.58
C LYS A 165 -37.59 0.71 41.20
N LYS A 166 -36.82 -0.39 41.14
CA LYS A 166 -37.16 -1.65 41.83
C LYS A 166 -37.27 -1.46 43.35
N ARG A 167 -36.31 -0.76 43.96
CA ARG A 167 -36.33 -0.43 45.40
C ARG A 167 -37.56 0.40 45.78
N MET A 168 -37.91 1.41 45.00
CA MET A 168 -39.09 2.24 45.25
C MET A 168 -40.39 1.45 45.10
N MET A 169 -40.51 0.58 44.09
CA MET A 169 -41.68 -0.29 43.94
C MET A 169 -41.83 -1.28 45.10
N MET A 170 -40.74 -1.87 45.59
CA MET A 170 -40.79 -2.73 46.79
C MET A 170 -41.22 -1.96 48.04
N LYS A 171 -40.68 -0.75 48.26
CA LYS A 171 -41.09 0.11 49.40
C LYS A 171 -42.56 0.53 49.30
N GLY A 172 -43.05 0.83 48.10
CA GLY A 172 -44.46 1.15 47.85
C GLY A 172 -45.40 -0.03 48.09
N ARG A 173 -45.01 -1.25 47.68
CA ARG A 173 -45.74 -2.48 47.99
C ARG A 173 -45.75 -2.79 49.50
N TYR A 174 -44.63 -2.58 50.18
CA TYR A 174 -44.52 -2.79 51.63
C TYR A 174 -45.35 -1.78 52.44
N ARG A 175 -45.47 -0.52 51.98
CA ARG A 175 -46.38 0.48 52.59
C ARG A 175 -47.85 0.12 52.40
N ARG A 176 -48.25 -0.40 51.23
CA ARG A 176 -49.64 -0.85 50.98
C ARG A 176 -50.02 -2.10 51.79
N GLN A 177 -49.07 -2.96 52.14
CA GLN A 177 -49.31 -4.14 52.98
C GLN A 177 -49.34 -3.84 54.50
N LYS A 178 -48.87 -2.65 54.93
CA LYS A 178 -48.85 -2.23 56.35
C LYS A 178 -49.89 -1.16 56.70
N SER A 179 -50.76 -0.79 55.76
CA SER A 179 -51.96 -0.02 56.08
C SER A 179 -53.04 -1.01 56.53
N PRO A 180 -53.60 -0.86 57.75
CA PRO A 180 -54.69 -1.70 58.24
C PRO A 180 -55.96 -1.58 57.38
#